data_AF-A0A8H9WHD8-F1
#
_entry.id   AF-A0A8H9WHD8-F1
#
_cell.length_a   1.000
_cell.length_b   1.000
_cell.length_c   1.000
_cell.angle_alpha   90.00
_cell.angle_beta   90.00
_cell.angle_gamma   90.00
#
_symmetry.space_group_name_H-M   'P 1'
#
loop_
_entity.id
_entity.type
_entity.pdbx_description
1 polymer ?
#
loop_
_entity_poly.entity_id
_entity_poly.type
_entity_poly.pdbx_seq_one_letter_code
_entity_poly.pdbx_strand_id
1 'polypeptide(L)'
;MEKTSMVGLNSIRYQAGILTVIVALILITPLCGFLFDCGCTWPWAGLESHCNIHNPNAVHQCPWCVSTIAGTGSVGLAVLIGFLLSVKPSGSGYDVRDSALAGIQQKASASDFIQRAVIGLLGFTIAAVITAWLSGYVLEYPYFVFISGWPL
;
A
#
# COMPACT_ATOMS: atom_id res chain seq x y z
N MET A 1 15.33 33.27 2.92
CA MET A 1 13.92 32.87 2.66
C MET A 1 13.83 31.53 1.90
N GLU A 2 14.79 31.19 1.03
CA GLU A 2 14.81 29.90 0.30
C GLU A 2 14.96 28.64 1.18
N LYS A 3 15.82 28.70 2.21
CA LYS A 3 16.08 27.56 3.11
C LYS A 3 14.85 27.14 3.92
N THR A 4 14.00 28.10 4.30
CA THR A 4 12.80 27.87 5.11
C THR A 4 11.69 27.19 4.31
N SER A 5 11.52 27.56 3.04
CA SER A 5 10.55 26.93 2.12
C SER A 5 10.94 25.48 1.77
N MET A 6 12.25 25.22 1.61
CA MET A 6 12.76 23.87 1.32
C MET A 6 12.57 22.90 2.50
N VAL A 7 12.77 23.36 3.74
CA VAL A 7 12.56 22.56 4.96
C VAL A 7 11.07 22.20 5.13
N GLY A 8 10.16 23.15 4.90
CA GLY A 8 8.72 22.92 4.99
C GLY A 8 8.20 21.88 3.98
N LEU A 9 8.65 21.96 2.72
CA LEU A 9 8.24 21.03 1.67
C LEU A 9 8.75 19.59 1.91
N ASN A 10 10.00 19.45 2.39
CA ASN A 10 10.53 18.14 2.75
C ASN A 10 9.76 17.51 3.92
N SER A 11 9.31 18.30 4.89
CA SER A 11 8.50 17.82 6.01
C SER A 11 7.16 17.22 5.55
N ILE A 12 6.42 17.90 4.66
CA ILE A 12 5.13 17.43 4.13
C ILE A 12 5.29 16.10 3.38
N ARG A 13 6.36 15.96 2.58
CA ARG A 13 6.67 14.73 1.85
C ARG A 13 6.84 13.53 2.78
N TYR A 14 7.68 13.67 3.80
CA TYR A 14 7.90 12.60 4.78
C TYR A 14 6.66 12.32 5.61
N GLN A 15 5.87 13.34 5.99
CA GLN A 15 4.59 13.15 6.67
C GLN A 15 3.62 12.31 5.83
N ALA A 16 3.46 12.64 4.53
CA ALA A 16 2.62 11.88 3.61
C ALA A 16 3.15 10.44 3.42
N GLY A 17 4.47 10.28 3.34
CA GLY A 17 5.10 8.97 3.24
C GLY A 17 4.86 8.11 4.48
N ILE A 18 5.03 8.67 5.68
CA ILE A 18 4.76 7.97 6.94
C ILE A 18 3.28 7.60 7.05
N LEU A 19 2.37 8.52 6.69
CA LEU A 19 0.94 8.21 6.66
C LEU A 19 0.66 7.04 5.72
N THR A 20 1.25 7.05 4.52
CA THR A 20 1.11 5.97 3.53
C THR A 20 1.55 4.63 4.12
N VAL A 21 2.68 4.58 4.82
CA VAL A 21 3.18 3.36 5.49
C VAL A 21 2.21 2.88 6.57
N ILE A 22 1.73 3.78 7.44
CA ILE A 22 0.78 3.42 8.52
C ILE A 22 -0.49 2.82 7.92
N VAL A 23 -1.07 3.50 6.92
CA VAL A 23 -2.29 3.04 6.26
C VAL A 23 -2.04 1.71 5.53
N ALA A 24 -0.91 1.55 4.85
CA ALA A 24 -0.54 0.30 4.19
C ALA A 24 -0.43 -0.88 5.19
N LEU A 25 0.17 -0.67 6.36
CA LEU A 25 0.27 -1.69 7.42
C LEU A 25 -1.10 -2.06 8.01
N ILE A 26 -2.05 -1.13 8.07
CA ILE A 26 -3.42 -1.42 8.50
C ILE A 26 -4.19 -2.19 7.41
N LEU A 27 -3.97 -1.84 6.14
CA LEU A 27 -4.68 -2.43 5.01
C LEU A 27 -4.15 -3.80 4.59
N ILE A 28 -2.92 -4.17 4.95
CA ILE A 28 -2.29 -5.36 4.37
C ILE A 28 -3.01 -6.66 4.70
N THR A 29 -3.55 -6.82 5.92
CA THR A 29 -4.24 -8.05 6.32
C THR A 29 -5.63 -8.22 5.71
N PRO A 30 -6.54 -7.21 5.70
CA PRO A 30 -7.79 -7.34 4.95
C PRO A 30 -7.54 -7.45 3.45
N LEU A 31 -6.49 -6.80 2.92
CA LEU A 31 -6.09 -6.96 1.51
C LEU A 31 -5.64 -8.40 1.22
N CYS A 32 -4.82 -9.00 2.08
CA CYS A 32 -4.42 -10.41 1.98
C CYS A 32 -5.65 -11.33 1.97
N GLY A 33 -6.58 -11.12 2.91
CA GLY A 33 -7.85 -11.85 2.99
C GLY A 33 -8.67 -11.73 1.71
N PHE A 34 -8.76 -10.53 1.15
CA PHE A 34 -9.46 -10.27 -0.10
C PHE A 34 -8.79 -10.89 -1.33
N LEU A 35 -7.45 -10.81 -1.42
CA LEU A 35 -6.71 -11.30 -2.59
C LEU A 35 -6.68 -12.82 -2.66
N PHE A 36 -6.56 -13.52 -1.54
CA PHE A 36 -6.40 -14.99 -1.49
C PHE A 36 -7.61 -15.74 -0.92
N ASP A 37 -8.70 -15.04 -0.62
CA ASP A 37 -9.87 -15.60 0.08
C ASP A 37 -9.49 -16.43 1.32
N CYS A 38 -8.48 -15.96 2.04
CA CYS A 38 -7.81 -16.76 3.07
C CYS A 38 -8.34 -16.51 4.48
N GLY A 39 -9.32 -15.62 4.66
CA GLY A 39 -9.96 -15.32 5.95
C GLY A 39 -9.28 -14.27 6.82
N CYS A 40 -8.12 -13.74 6.42
CA CYS A 40 -7.47 -12.62 7.11
C CYS A 40 -8.35 -11.35 7.05
N THR A 41 -8.31 -10.54 8.10
CA THR A 41 -9.24 -9.40 8.24
C THR A 41 -8.57 -8.20 8.91
N TRP A 42 -9.37 -7.21 9.27
CA TRP A 42 -8.92 -5.98 9.92
C TRP A 42 -8.18 -6.25 11.24
N PRO A 43 -7.19 -5.42 11.61
CA PRO A 43 -6.43 -5.60 12.85
C PRO A 43 -7.30 -5.71 14.12
N TRP A 44 -8.38 -4.93 14.21
CA TRP A 44 -9.32 -4.96 15.34
C TRP A 44 -10.40 -6.04 15.24
N ALA A 45 -10.46 -6.77 14.12
CA ALA A 45 -11.42 -7.85 13.88
C ALA A 45 -10.76 -9.24 13.93
N GLY A 46 -9.58 -9.34 14.55
CA GLY A 46 -8.85 -10.59 14.72
C GLY A 46 -7.61 -10.73 13.85
N LEU A 47 -7.29 -9.77 12.97
CA LEU A 47 -6.08 -9.72 12.15
C LEU A 47 -5.84 -11.02 11.36
N GLU A 48 -5.04 -11.93 11.92
CA GLU A 48 -4.69 -13.23 11.35
C GLU A 48 -5.40 -14.44 11.98
N SER A 49 -6.07 -14.27 13.12
CA SER A 49 -6.67 -15.38 13.89
C SER A 49 -7.72 -16.20 13.12
N HIS A 50 -8.30 -15.63 12.07
CA HIS A 50 -9.28 -16.28 11.20
C HIS A 50 -8.69 -16.77 9.86
N CYS A 51 -7.38 -16.58 9.64
CA CYS A 51 -6.75 -17.00 8.40
C CYS A 51 -6.69 -18.54 8.28
N ASN A 52 -6.74 -19.05 7.06
CA ASN A 52 -6.71 -20.48 6.72
C ASN A 52 -5.44 -21.20 7.18
N ILE A 53 -4.35 -20.48 7.45
CA ILE A 53 -3.12 -21.04 8.02
C ILE A 53 -3.35 -21.73 9.37
N HIS A 54 -4.39 -21.32 10.11
CA HIS A 54 -4.77 -21.93 11.38
C HIS A 54 -5.74 -23.10 11.24
N ASN A 55 -6.25 -23.38 10.04
CA ASN A 55 -7.13 -24.51 9.79
C ASN A 55 -6.29 -25.73 9.34
N PRO A 56 -6.14 -26.78 10.18
CA PRO A 56 -5.35 -27.97 9.83
C PRO A 56 -5.97 -28.77 8.69
N ASN A 57 -7.25 -28.55 8.37
CA ASN A 57 -7.95 -29.22 7.27
C ASN A 57 -7.94 -28.40 5.97
N ALA A 58 -7.30 -27.23 5.93
CA ALA A 58 -7.20 -26.43 4.73
C ALA A 58 -6.33 -27.15 3.68
N VAL A 59 -6.92 -27.46 2.51
CA VAL A 59 -6.22 -28.13 1.41
C VAL A 59 -5.06 -27.27 0.88
N HIS A 60 -5.26 -25.95 0.85
CA HIS A 60 -4.24 -24.97 0.48
C HIS A 60 -4.16 -23.87 1.53
N GLN A 61 -2.93 -23.51 1.90
CA GLN A 61 -2.64 -22.43 2.85
C GLN A 61 -2.24 -21.15 2.11
N CYS A 62 -2.55 -19.99 2.68
CA CYS A 62 -2.28 -18.69 2.07
C CYS A 62 -0.79 -18.54 1.68
N PRO A 63 -0.47 -18.14 0.43
CA PRO A 63 0.91 -18.00 -0.06
C PRO A 63 1.77 -17.06 0.78
N TRP A 64 1.18 -15.94 1.19
CA TRP A 64 1.88 -14.94 2.01
C TRP A 64 2.08 -15.36 3.46
N CYS A 65 1.25 -16.26 3.98
CA CYS A 65 1.38 -16.77 5.34
C CYS A 65 2.37 -17.95 5.42
N VAL A 66 2.34 -18.86 4.44
CA VAL A 66 3.17 -20.07 4.45
C VAL A 66 4.63 -19.81 4.06
N SER A 67 4.87 -18.81 3.19
CA SER A 67 6.20 -18.46 2.73
C SER A 67 6.61 -17.08 3.21
N THR A 68 7.59 -17.02 4.12
CA THR A 68 8.15 -15.76 4.64
C THR A 68 8.69 -14.87 3.53
N ILE A 69 9.28 -15.47 2.49
CA ILE A 69 9.81 -14.72 1.34
C ILE A 69 8.66 -14.12 0.52
N ALA A 70 7.62 -14.92 0.24
CA ALA A 70 6.46 -14.43 -0.50
C ALA A 70 5.71 -13.36 0.30
N GLY A 71 5.43 -13.59 1.59
CA GLY A 71 4.77 -12.63 2.47
C GLY A 71 5.60 -11.38 2.71
N THR A 72 6.66 -11.48 3.51
CA THR A 72 7.48 -10.33 3.91
C THR A 72 8.11 -9.63 2.72
N GLY A 73 8.54 -10.37 1.69
CA GLY A 73 9.10 -9.80 0.47
C GLY A 73 8.07 -8.99 -0.32
N SER A 74 6.88 -9.52 -0.55
CA SER A 74 5.80 -8.81 -1.26
C SER A 74 5.34 -7.58 -0.50
N VAL A 75 5.05 -7.73 0.79
CA VAL A 75 4.57 -6.64 1.65
C VAL A 75 5.64 -5.56 1.78
N GLY A 76 6.88 -5.94 2.07
CA GLY A 76 8.00 -5.03 2.21
C GLY A 76 8.25 -4.23 0.93
N LEU A 77 8.23 -4.89 -0.23
CA LEU A 77 8.38 -4.23 -1.53
C LEU A 77 7.23 -3.26 -1.81
N ALA A 78 5.98 -3.68 -1.57
CA ALA A 78 4.81 -2.83 -1.78
C ALA A 78 4.82 -1.58 -0.90
N VAL A 79 5.12 -1.74 0.39
CA VAL A 79 5.23 -0.61 1.35
C VAL A 79 6.37 0.32 0.94
N LEU A 80 7.52 -0.23 0.54
CA LEU A 80 8.65 0.57 0.06
C LEU A 80 8.29 1.37 -1.19
N ILE A 81 7.65 0.75 -2.19
CA ILE A 81 7.21 1.42 -3.41
C ILE A 81 6.21 2.55 -3.07
N GLY A 82 5.21 2.28 -2.24
CA GLY A 82 4.24 3.30 -1.83
C GLY A 82 4.89 4.47 -1.11
N PHE A 83 5.81 4.20 -0.18
CA PHE A 83 6.58 5.23 0.51
C PHE A 83 7.41 6.06 -0.48
N LEU A 84 8.20 5.42 -1.34
CA LEU A 84 9.04 6.09 -2.32
C LEU A 84 8.24 6.97 -3.27
N LEU A 85 7.06 6.51 -3.72
CA LEU A 85 6.16 7.29 -4.57
C LEU A 85 5.55 8.49 -3.83
N SER A 86 5.21 8.35 -2.55
CA SER A 86 4.70 9.46 -1.74
C SER A 86 5.76 10.54 -1.49
N VAL A 87 7.02 10.16 -1.26
CA VAL A 87 8.11 11.10 -0.96
C VAL A 87 8.81 11.66 -2.20
N LYS A 88 8.57 11.07 -3.38
CA LYS A 88 9.24 11.46 -4.63
C LYS A 88 9.06 12.96 -4.89
N PRO A 89 10.15 13.69 -5.16
CA PRO A 89 10.05 15.07 -5.61
C PRO A 89 9.25 15.13 -6.92
N SER A 90 8.15 15.86 -6.92
CA SER A 90 7.39 16.13 -8.14
C SER A 90 8.17 17.17 -8.95
N GLY A 91 8.81 16.73 -10.04
CA GLY A 91 9.30 17.66 -11.07
C GLY A 91 8.07 18.32 -11.72
N SER A 92 8.00 19.65 -11.59
CA SER A 92 6.87 20.53 -11.96
C SER A 92 6.08 20.15 -13.23
N GLY A 93 4.76 20.32 -13.16
CA GLY A 93 3.82 20.12 -14.28
C GLY A 93 2.32 20.26 -13.95
N TYR A 94 1.92 20.37 -12.67
CA TYR A 94 0.54 20.70 -12.26
C TYR A 94 0.40 22.14 -11.77
N ASP A 95 1.25 23.07 -12.24
CA ASP A 95 1.07 24.50 -12.03
C ASP A 95 -0.06 25.00 -12.96
N VAL A 96 -1.31 24.83 -12.52
CA VAL A 96 -2.43 25.60 -13.08
C VAL A 96 -2.82 26.68 -12.08
N ARG A 97 -2.16 27.83 -12.27
CA ARG A 97 -2.62 29.21 -12.04
C ARG A 97 -2.91 29.67 -10.61
N ASP A 98 -2.20 30.75 -10.26
CA ASP A 98 -2.72 31.97 -9.61
C ASP A 98 -3.73 31.76 -8.48
N SER A 99 -3.29 31.95 -7.24
CA SER A 99 -4.22 32.11 -6.12
C SER A 99 -3.58 32.93 -5.01
N ALA A 100 -3.80 34.24 -5.12
CA ALA A 100 -3.31 35.28 -4.24
C ALA A 100 -3.65 35.07 -2.75
N LEU A 101 -2.65 35.38 -1.93
CA LEU A 101 -2.73 35.90 -0.56
C LEU A 101 -3.30 35.00 0.56
N ALA A 102 -2.38 34.33 1.25
CA ALA A 102 -2.39 33.94 2.67
C ALA A 102 -3.44 32.93 3.20
N GLY A 103 -4.69 32.92 2.72
CA GLY A 103 -5.70 31.91 3.09
C GLY A 103 -5.58 30.59 2.32
N ILE A 104 -4.86 30.62 1.20
CA ILE A 104 -4.78 29.52 0.23
C ILE A 104 -3.58 28.59 0.52
N GLN A 105 -2.59 29.06 1.30
CA GLN A 105 -1.38 28.29 1.61
C GLN A 105 -1.65 27.05 2.46
N GLN A 106 -2.64 27.09 3.36
CA GLN A 106 -3.12 25.89 4.08
C GLN A 106 -3.79 24.89 3.14
N LYS A 107 -4.58 25.38 2.17
CA LYS A 107 -5.32 24.54 1.23
C LYS A 107 -4.40 23.87 0.20
N ALA A 108 -3.37 24.59 -0.26
CA ALA A 108 -2.32 24.08 -1.15
C ALA A 108 -1.43 23.03 -0.45
N SER A 109 -1.13 23.23 0.83
CA SER A 109 -0.40 22.25 1.66
C SER A 109 -1.21 20.96 1.88
N ALA A 110 -2.51 21.10 2.18
CA ALA A 110 -3.40 19.95 2.33
C ALA A 110 -3.60 19.18 1.01
N SER A 111 -3.72 19.87 -0.14
CA SER A 111 -3.86 19.20 -1.43
C SER A 111 -2.58 18.46 -1.86
N ASP A 112 -1.39 19.05 -1.66
CA ASP A 112 -0.11 18.35 -1.95
C ASP A 112 0.06 17.13 -1.04
N PHE A 113 -0.28 17.25 0.25
CA PHE A 113 -0.28 16.13 1.18
C PHE A 113 -1.21 14.99 0.73
N ILE A 114 -2.47 15.32 0.42
CA ILE A 114 -3.47 14.33 -0.02
C ILE A 114 -3.02 13.68 -1.33
N GLN A 115 -2.57 14.46 -2.30
CA GLN A 115 -2.11 13.93 -3.60
C GLN A 115 -0.95 12.95 -3.42
N ARG A 116 0.03 13.28 -2.58
CA ARG A 116 1.17 12.40 -2.27
C ARG A 116 0.74 11.12 -1.59
N ALA A 117 -0.13 11.21 -0.58
CA ALA A 117 -0.65 10.05 0.12
C ALA A 117 -1.46 9.15 -0.83
N VAL A 118 -2.30 9.71 -1.70
CA VAL A 118 -3.06 8.94 -2.71
C VAL A 118 -2.13 8.26 -3.70
N ILE A 119 -1.13 8.96 -4.24
CA ILE A 119 -0.13 8.37 -5.15
C ILE A 119 0.63 7.23 -4.46
N GLY A 120 1.04 7.42 -3.20
CA GLY A 120 1.70 6.40 -2.40
C GLY A 120 0.82 5.17 -2.17
N LEU A 121 -0.44 5.37 -1.79
CA LEU A 121 -1.39 4.29 -1.56
C LEU A 121 -1.71 3.51 -2.84
N LEU A 122 -1.91 4.19 -3.96
CA LEU A 122 -2.08 3.54 -5.27
C LEU A 122 -0.86 2.69 -5.63
N GLY A 123 0.33 3.25 -5.43
CA GLY A 123 1.59 2.54 -5.64
C GLY A 123 1.71 1.27 -4.79
N PHE A 124 1.39 1.38 -3.49
CA PHE A 124 1.34 0.25 -2.58
C PHE A 124 0.33 -0.81 -3.06
N THR A 125 -0.91 -0.42 -3.37
CA THR A 125 -1.96 -1.37 -3.78
C THR A 125 -1.59 -2.09 -5.07
N ILE A 126 -1.08 -1.37 -6.07
CA ILE A 126 -0.66 -1.98 -7.36
C ILE A 126 0.48 -2.97 -7.13
N ALA A 127 1.51 -2.58 -6.38
CA ALA A 127 2.63 -3.46 -6.07
C ALA A 127 2.20 -4.69 -5.26
N ALA A 128 1.33 -4.52 -4.26
CA ALA A 128 0.77 -5.60 -3.46
C ALA A 128 -0.02 -6.58 -4.33
N VAL A 129 -0.88 -6.12 -5.24
CA VAL A 129 -1.65 -6.97 -6.14
C VAL A 129 -0.73 -7.76 -7.08
N ILE A 130 0.25 -7.12 -7.71
CA ILE A 130 1.19 -7.79 -8.64
C ILE A 130 1.98 -8.88 -7.92
N THR A 131 2.54 -8.56 -6.76
CA THR A 131 3.34 -9.50 -5.96
C THR A 131 2.50 -10.61 -5.36
N ALA A 132 1.25 -10.33 -4.97
CA ALA A 132 0.29 -11.34 -4.53
C ALA A 132 -0.06 -12.31 -5.67
N TRP A 133 -0.34 -11.77 -6.86
CA TRP A 133 -0.63 -12.57 -8.05
C TRP A 133 0.55 -13.50 -8.38
N LEU A 134 1.77 -12.97 -8.37
CA LEU A 134 2.98 -13.75 -8.59
C LEU A 134 3.15 -14.85 -7.51
N SER A 135 2.87 -14.52 -6.25
CA SER A 135 2.95 -15.48 -5.14
C SER A 135 1.93 -16.61 -5.31
N GLY A 136 0.69 -16.28 -5.69
CA GLY A 136 -0.35 -17.27 -5.96
C GLY A 136 -0.02 -18.17 -7.14
N TYR A 137 0.55 -17.61 -8.21
CA TYR A 137 0.99 -18.37 -9.38
C TYR A 137 2.13 -19.35 -9.05
N VAL A 138 3.19 -18.87 -8.39
CA VAL A 138 4.38 -19.68 -8.08
C VAL A 138 4.08 -20.78 -7.07
N LEU A 139 3.15 -20.55 -6.13
CA LEU A 139 2.75 -21.51 -5.10
C LEU A 139 1.47 -22.27 -5.46
N GLU A 140 1.00 -22.15 -6.71
CA GLU A 140 -0.16 -22.84 -7.28
C GLU A 140 -1.43 -22.72 -6.40
N TYR A 141 -1.61 -21.57 -5.76
CA TYR A 141 -2.72 -21.37 -4.83
C TYR A 141 -4.01 -21.04 -5.59
N PRO A 142 -5.08 -21.84 -5.47
CA PRO A 142 -6.18 -21.85 -6.45
C PRO A 142 -7.10 -20.61 -6.42
N TYR A 143 -7.04 -19.81 -5.35
CA TYR A 143 -7.90 -18.64 -5.17
C TYR A 143 -7.07 -17.37 -5.31
N PHE A 144 -7.39 -16.56 -6.31
CA PHE A 144 -6.91 -15.19 -6.39
C PHE A 144 -8.08 -14.29 -6.81
N VAL A 145 -8.14 -13.06 -6.30
CA VAL A 145 -9.19 -12.14 -6.75
C VAL A 145 -9.16 -12.04 -8.28
N PHE A 146 -10.31 -12.27 -8.93
CA PHE A 146 -10.50 -12.35 -10.38
C PHE A 146 -10.04 -13.65 -11.09
N ILE A 147 -9.54 -14.67 -10.37
CA ILE A 147 -9.13 -15.95 -10.95
C ILE A 147 -9.70 -17.11 -10.12
N SER A 148 -10.61 -17.90 -10.70
CA SER A 148 -11.16 -19.13 -10.11
C SER A 148 -10.39 -20.40 -10.49
N GLY A 149 -9.24 -20.23 -11.17
CA GLY A 149 -8.33 -21.30 -11.58
C GLY A 149 -7.22 -20.76 -12.46
N TRP A 150 -5.97 -21.11 -12.16
CA TRP A 150 -4.83 -20.73 -12.99
C TRP A 150 -4.92 -21.41 -14.36
N PRO A 151 -4.64 -20.71 -15.47
CA PRO A 151 -4.48 -21.35 -16.76
C PRO A 151 -3.20 -22.21 -16.69
N LEU A 152 -3.39 -23.50 -16.40
CA LEU A 152 -2.38 -24.55 -16.56
C LEU A 152 -2.33 -24.98 -18.03
#